data_AF-U6KIQ9-F1
#
_entry.id   AF-U6KIQ9-F1
#
_cell.length_a   1.000
_cell.length_b   1.000
_cell.length_c   1.000
_cell.angle_alpha   90.00
_cell.angle_beta   90.00
_cell.angle_gamma   90.00
#
_symmetry.space_group_name_H-M   'P 1'
#
loop_
_entity.id
_entity.type
_entity.pdbx_description
1 polymer ?
#
loop_
_entity_poly.entity_id
_entity_poly.type
_entity_poly.pdbx_seq_one_letter_code
_entity_poly.pdbx_strand_id
1 'polypeptide(L)'
;MHKKANVTEAKSIQNQAKDIGERVQQLLGDVGARIGFVPGPATAAALAKPALKPPEAPPPPAAAAAAAAAAAAAEEDPEVRKVMKELASRACQDAAAATRRAADIQQRMHAKQDMHASSIQQQQQQQQQQQQQIDSESSSSTGAVRAAHATAVSVRVARRAAAAQEQCEQLMQQQQQQQQQQQQQQQQQQQQQREQLPPEMNPHRDKQFETLLQRLNAHMEKIAQQQNVADLAATAAAMKGTAVGLCTRVQEYKRMHAAKRHE
;
A
#
# COMPACT_ATOMS: atom_id res chain seq x y z
N MET A 1 -1.01 10.55 29.58
CA MET A 1 -1.44 10.82 28.19
C MET A 1 -0.75 9.94 27.14
N HIS A 2 -0.28 8.72 27.49
CA HIS A 2 0.58 7.88 26.61
C HIS A 2 -0.16 6.96 25.61
N LYS A 3 -1.50 7.00 25.54
CA LYS A 3 -2.28 6.13 24.63
C LYS A 3 -2.22 6.56 23.15
N LYS A 4 -1.76 7.76 22.82
CA LYS A 4 -1.77 8.28 21.44
C LYS A 4 -0.59 7.80 20.58
N ALA A 5 0.60 7.58 21.16
CA ALA A 5 1.80 7.15 20.41
C ALA A 5 1.66 5.75 19.81
N ASN A 6 1.15 4.79 20.59
CA ASN A 6 0.92 3.41 20.14
C ASN A 6 -0.08 3.28 18.98
N VAL A 7 -0.96 4.25 18.77
CA VAL A 7 -1.94 4.23 17.67
C VAL A 7 -1.29 4.62 16.35
N THR A 8 -0.26 5.48 16.37
CA THR A 8 0.42 5.95 15.16
C THR A 8 1.32 4.87 14.56
N GLU A 9 2.06 4.14 15.41
CA GLU A 9 2.92 3.03 14.98
C GLU A 9 2.11 1.84 14.45
N ALA A 10 1.03 1.47 15.15
CA ALA A 10 0.12 0.43 14.68
C ALA A 10 -0.50 0.78 13.31
N LYS A 11 -0.79 2.08 13.06
CA LYS A 11 -1.26 2.55 11.75
C LYS A 11 -0.16 2.49 10.67
N SER A 12 1.08 2.81 11.01
CA SER A 12 2.20 2.71 10.08
C SER A 12 2.43 1.27 9.64
N ILE A 13 2.49 0.33 10.58
CA ILE A 13 2.62 -1.11 10.31
C ILE A 13 1.42 -1.62 9.49
N GLN A 14 0.22 -1.14 9.79
CA GLN A 14 -0.99 -1.49 9.03
C GLN A 14 -0.92 -0.99 7.58
N ASN A 15 -0.46 0.25 7.34
CA ASN A 15 -0.29 0.79 6.00
C ASN A 15 0.80 0.04 5.23
N GLN A 16 1.92 -0.30 5.89
CA GLN A 16 2.99 -1.07 5.27
C GLN A 16 2.53 -2.49 4.90
N ALA A 17 1.74 -3.15 5.76
CA ALA A 17 1.14 -4.44 5.45
C ALA A 17 0.13 -4.35 4.29
N LYS A 18 -0.58 -3.21 4.16
CA LYS A 18 -1.51 -2.95 3.06
C LYS A 18 -0.77 -2.81 1.73
N ASP A 19 0.27 -1.99 1.66
CA ASP A 19 1.10 -1.82 0.45
C ASP A 19 1.73 -3.13 0.00
N ILE A 20 2.23 -3.93 0.95
CA ILE A 20 2.76 -5.27 0.66
C ILE A 20 1.66 -6.18 0.09
N GLY A 21 0.45 -6.15 0.67
CA GLY A 21 -0.69 -6.92 0.18
C GLY A 21 -1.09 -6.55 -1.25
N GLU A 22 -1.15 -5.25 -1.56
CA GLU A 22 -1.47 -4.75 -2.90
C GLU A 22 -0.40 -5.17 -3.92
N ARG A 23 0.89 -5.06 -3.57
CA ARG A 23 1.99 -5.55 -4.42
C ARG A 23 1.94 -7.04 -4.67
N VAL A 24 1.67 -7.85 -3.64
CA VAL A 24 1.52 -9.31 -3.78
C VAL A 24 0.34 -9.65 -4.69
N GLN A 25 -0.78 -8.93 -4.56
CA GLN A 25 -1.95 -9.14 -5.40
C GLN A 25 -1.68 -8.78 -6.87
N GLN A 26 -0.95 -7.69 -7.12
CA GLN A 26 -0.53 -7.30 -8.45
C GLN A 26 0.42 -8.34 -9.07
N LEU A 27 1.42 -8.79 -8.32
CA LEU A 27 2.34 -9.85 -8.77
C LEU A 27 1.61 -11.17 -9.07
N LEU A 28 0.64 -11.56 -8.25
CA LEU A 28 -0.19 -12.75 -8.52
C LEU A 28 -1.07 -12.57 -9.76
N GLY A 29 -1.57 -11.35 -10.02
CA GLY A 29 -2.27 -11.01 -11.26
C GLY A 29 -1.37 -11.15 -12.48
N ASP A 30 -0.14 -10.63 -12.43
CA ASP A 30 0.84 -10.72 -13.52
C ASP A 30 1.27 -12.18 -13.77
N VAL A 31 1.48 -12.96 -12.71
CA VAL A 31 1.76 -14.40 -12.81
C VAL A 31 0.56 -15.12 -13.43
N GLY A 32 -0.66 -14.81 -13.00
CA GLY A 32 -1.89 -15.36 -13.58
C GLY A 32 -2.06 -15.03 -15.06
N ALA A 33 -1.73 -13.80 -15.48
CA ALA A 33 -1.75 -13.39 -16.88
C ALA A 33 -0.69 -14.13 -17.72
N ARG A 34 0.50 -14.36 -17.15
CA ARG A 34 1.58 -15.13 -17.80
C ARG A 34 1.27 -16.62 -17.90
N ILE A 35 0.63 -17.20 -16.88
CA ILE A 35 0.22 -18.62 -16.87
C ILE A 35 -1.04 -18.84 -17.71
N GLY A 36 -1.97 -17.88 -17.74
CA GLY A 36 -3.20 -17.95 -18.53
C GLY A 36 -2.97 -17.89 -20.05
N PHE A 37 -1.79 -17.45 -20.49
CA PHE A 37 -1.35 -17.52 -21.88
C PHE A 37 -0.59 -18.83 -22.14
N VAL A 38 -1.23 -19.98 -21.90
CA VAL A 38 -0.80 -21.21 -22.57
C VAL A 38 -1.50 -21.21 -23.94
N PRO A 39 -0.79 -20.98 -25.06
CA PRO A 39 -1.40 -21.17 -26.37
C PRO A 39 -1.90 -22.61 -26.44
N GLY A 40 -3.23 -22.77 -26.57
CA GLY A 40 -3.87 -24.07 -26.55
C GLY A 40 -3.24 -25.01 -27.61
N PRO A 41 -3.18 -26.32 -27.36
CA PRO A 41 -2.51 -27.30 -28.24
C PRO A 41 -3.24 -27.56 -29.58
N ALA A 42 -3.98 -26.58 -30.13
CA ALA A 42 -4.90 -26.78 -31.25
C ALA A 42 -4.26 -26.71 -32.66
N THR A 43 -2.96 -26.43 -32.82
CA THR A 43 -2.34 -26.36 -34.16
C THR A 43 -0.91 -26.91 -34.17
N ALA A 44 -0.74 -28.20 -33.92
CA ALA A 44 0.48 -28.93 -34.28
C ALA A 44 0.19 -30.36 -34.80
N ALA A 45 -0.98 -30.56 -35.40
CA ALA A 45 -1.35 -31.80 -36.08
C ALA A 45 -1.18 -31.64 -37.59
N ALA A 46 0.06 -31.53 -38.09
CA ALA A 46 0.42 -31.83 -39.48
C ALA A 46 1.92 -31.67 -39.69
N LEU A 47 2.70 -32.72 -39.40
CA LEU A 47 3.86 -33.16 -40.20
C LEU A 47 4.48 -34.39 -39.51
N ALA A 48 3.83 -35.53 -39.72
CA ALA A 48 4.45 -36.82 -39.52
C ALA A 48 5.53 -37.02 -40.61
N LYS A 49 6.75 -37.36 -40.18
CA LYS A 49 7.75 -38.02 -41.01
C LYS A 49 8.28 -39.22 -40.21
N PRO A 50 8.30 -40.44 -40.78
CA PRO A 50 8.60 -41.64 -40.01
C PRO A 50 10.10 -41.94 -39.98
N ALA A 51 10.45 -42.78 -39.00
CA ALA A 51 11.64 -43.62 -38.92
C ALA A 51 12.97 -42.95 -38.55
N LEU A 52 13.34 -43.09 -37.27
CA LEU A 52 14.66 -43.61 -36.89
C LEU A 52 14.58 -44.23 -35.48
N LYS A 53 15.27 -45.36 -35.35
CA LYS A 53 15.22 -46.36 -34.27
C LYS A 53 15.74 -45.77 -32.94
N PRO A 54 15.07 -45.96 -31.79
CA PRO A 54 15.54 -45.44 -30.50
C PRO A 54 16.69 -46.31 -29.93
N PRO A 55 17.71 -45.70 -29.31
CA PRO A 55 18.65 -46.42 -28.45
C PRO A 55 17.99 -46.79 -27.13
N GLU A 56 18.23 -48.04 -26.74
CA GLU A 56 17.75 -48.74 -25.55
C GLU A 56 18.06 -47.96 -24.26
N ALA A 57 17.02 -47.43 -23.62
CA ALA A 57 17.09 -46.79 -22.32
C ALA A 57 16.84 -47.83 -21.20
N PRO A 58 17.54 -47.73 -20.06
CA PRO A 58 17.43 -48.68 -18.96
C PRO A 58 16.02 -48.67 -18.34
N PRO A 59 15.55 -49.81 -17.82
CA PRO A 59 14.18 -49.96 -17.32
C PRO A 59 13.91 -49.06 -16.10
N PRO A 60 12.76 -48.36 -16.04
CA PRO A 60 12.37 -47.62 -14.85
C PRO A 60 12.06 -48.58 -13.69
N PRO A 61 12.37 -48.20 -12.44
CA PRO A 61 12.07 -49.03 -11.27
C PRO A 61 10.55 -49.17 -11.09
N ALA A 62 10.05 -50.39 -11.30
CA ALA A 62 8.64 -50.78 -11.18
C ALA A 62 8.01 -50.60 -9.77
N ALA A 63 8.77 -50.13 -8.79
CA ALA A 63 8.32 -49.91 -7.42
C ALA A 63 7.60 -48.56 -7.18
N ALA A 64 7.78 -47.57 -8.07
CA ALA A 64 7.18 -46.24 -7.87
C ALA A 64 5.75 -46.11 -8.41
N ALA A 65 5.34 -46.97 -9.35
CA ALA A 65 3.99 -46.94 -9.94
C ALA A 65 2.93 -47.61 -9.05
N ALA A 66 3.32 -48.57 -8.20
CA ALA A 66 2.39 -49.25 -7.28
C ALA A 66 1.99 -48.38 -6.06
N ALA A 67 2.85 -47.45 -5.63
CA ALA A 67 2.53 -46.53 -4.54
C ALA A 67 1.58 -45.39 -4.95
N ALA A 68 1.58 -45.00 -6.23
CA ALA A 68 0.67 -43.97 -6.75
C ALA A 68 -0.76 -44.51 -6.97
N ALA A 69 -0.91 -45.82 -7.23
CA ALA A 69 -2.23 -46.45 -7.39
C ALA A 69 -2.91 -46.75 -6.04
N ALA A 70 -2.14 -46.98 -4.97
CA ALA A 70 -2.70 -47.23 -3.63
C ALA A 70 -3.24 -45.96 -2.94
N ALA A 71 -2.77 -44.77 -3.34
CA ALA A 71 -3.28 -43.49 -2.81
C ALA A 71 -4.61 -43.04 -3.45
N ALA A 72 -4.99 -43.63 -4.58
CA ALA A 72 -6.26 -43.33 -5.27
C ALA A 72 -7.44 -44.19 -4.79
N ALA A 73 -7.17 -45.26 -4.01
CA ALA A 73 -8.17 -46.21 -3.53
C ALA A 73 -8.53 -46.03 -2.04
N ALA A 74 -7.91 -45.08 -1.34
CA ALA A 74 -8.42 -44.59 -0.07
C ALA A 74 -9.65 -43.70 -0.36
N GLU A 75 -10.77 -44.38 -0.62
CA GLU A 75 -12.10 -43.78 -0.73
C GLU A 75 -12.30 -42.75 0.40
N GLU A 76 -12.49 -41.51 -0.01
CA GLU A 76 -12.95 -40.45 0.86
C GLU A 76 -14.32 -40.82 1.42
N ASP A 77 -14.39 -41.01 2.74
CA ASP A 77 -15.64 -41.06 3.47
C ASP A 77 -16.54 -39.87 3.03
N PRO A 78 -17.76 -40.12 2.52
CA PRO A 78 -18.65 -39.08 2.04
C PRO A 78 -18.95 -38.00 3.08
N GLU A 79 -18.85 -38.33 4.39
CA GLU A 79 -18.96 -37.35 5.46
C GLU A 79 -17.80 -36.35 5.47
N VAL A 80 -16.56 -36.82 5.30
CA VAL A 80 -15.36 -35.96 5.26
C VAL A 80 -15.42 -35.00 4.08
N ARG A 81 -15.90 -35.47 2.92
CA ARG A 81 -16.08 -34.62 1.73
C ARG A 81 -17.13 -33.54 1.95
N LYS A 82 -18.22 -33.86 2.67
CA LYS A 82 -19.26 -32.88 3.03
C LYS A 82 -18.69 -31.82 3.99
N VAL A 83 -17.96 -32.23 5.02
CA VAL A 83 -17.32 -31.30 5.98
C VAL A 83 -16.30 -30.41 5.28
N MET A 84 -15.46 -30.94 4.38
CA MET A 84 -14.53 -30.12 3.60
C MET A 84 -15.25 -29.10 2.71
N LYS A 85 -16.37 -29.48 2.08
CA LYS A 85 -17.15 -28.57 1.23
C LYS A 85 -17.79 -27.45 2.05
N GLU A 86 -18.33 -27.76 3.23
CA GLU A 86 -18.87 -26.75 4.15
C GLU A 86 -17.77 -25.82 4.68
N LEU A 87 -16.61 -26.37 5.04
CA LEU A 87 -15.46 -25.59 5.49
C LEU A 87 -14.94 -24.66 4.39
N ALA A 88 -14.84 -25.15 3.15
CA ALA A 88 -14.44 -24.34 1.99
C ALA A 88 -15.46 -23.23 1.71
N SER A 89 -16.76 -23.54 1.77
CA SER A 89 -17.82 -22.54 1.60
C SER A 89 -17.73 -21.45 2.67
N ARG A 90 -17.51 -21.82 3.93
CA ARG A 90 -17.37 -20.89 5.04
C ARG A 90 -16.12 -20.03 4.92
N ALA A 91 -15.00 -20.62 4.53
CA ALA A 91 -13.76 -19.88 4.26
C ALA A 91 -13.94 -18.85 3.13
N CYS A 92 -14.67 -19.20 2.06
CA CYS A 92 -15.00 -18.26 0.98
C CYS A 92 -15.91 -17.11 1.46
N GLN A 93 -16.90 -17.40 2.31
CA GLN A 93 -17.79 -16.37 2.88
C GLN A 93 -17.02 -15.41 3.80
N ASP A 94 -16.12 -15.93 4.64
CA ASP A 94 -15.28 -15.14 5.53
C ASP A 94 -14.29 -14.26 4.74
N ALA A 95 -13.69 -14.81 3.69
CA ALA A 95 -12.84 -14.05 2.78
C ALA A 95 -13.63 -12.91 2.11
N ALA A 96 -14.82 -13.18 1.58
CA ALA A 96 -15.67 -12.16 0.98
C ALA A 96 -16.11 -11.08 1.99
N ALA A 97 -16.40 -11.47 3.24
CA ALA A 97 -16.71 -10.53 4.31
C ALA A 97 -15.51 -9.65 4.67
N ALA A 98 -14.30 -10.22 4.71
CA ALA A 98 -13.07 -9.47 4.94
C ALA A 98 -12.80 -8.47 3.80
N THR A 99 -13.00 -8.86 2.53
CA THR A 99 -12.85 -7.96 1.38
C THR A 99 -13.85 -6.79 1.44
N ARG A 100 -15.12 -7.05 1.80
CA ARG A 100 -16.11 -5.98 1.99
C ARG A 100 -15.72 -4.99 3.07
N ARG A 101 -15.19 -5.47 4.20
CA ARG A 101 -14.71 -4.59 5.29
C ARG A 101 -13.49 -3.78 4.85
N ALA A 102 -12.57 -4.37 4.08
CA ALA A 102 -11.43 -3.66 3.54
C ALA A 102 -11.87 -2.53 2.59
N ALA A 103 -12.85 -2.79 1.72
CA ALA A 103 -13.41 -1.79 0.81
C ALA A 103 -14.12 -0.65 1.56
N ASP A 104 -14.91 -0.93 2.60
CA ASP A 104 -15.54 0.11 3.44
C ASP A 104 -14.50 1.01 4.12
N ILE A 105 -13.41 0.42 4.64
CA ILE A 105 -12.31 1.19 5.25
C ILE A 105 -11.65 2.10 4.20
N GLN A 106 -11.43 1.62 2.97
CA GLN A 106 -10.87 2.43 1.89
C GLN A 106 -11.81 3.58 1.51
N GLN A 107 -13.11 3.32 1.37
CA GLN A 107 -14.11 4.38 1.09
C GLN A 107 -14.12 5.46 2.17
N ARG A 108 -14.06 5.06 3.46
CA ARG A 108 -13.99 6.03 4.56
C ARG A 108 -12.68 6.82 4.59
N MET A 109 -11.57 6.26 4.12
CA MET A 109 -10.31 7.00 4.01
C MET A 109 -10.39 8.05 2.89
N HIS A 110 -10.91 7.68 1.72
CA HIS A 110 -11.12 8.64 0.63
C HIS A 110 -12.09 9.76 1.01
N ALA A 111 -13.24 9.43 1.60
CA ALA A 111 -14.19 10.45 2.07
C ALA A 111 -13.57 11.45 3.09
N LYS A 112 -12.61 10.99 3.92
CA LYS A 112 -11.88 11.88 4.83
C LYS A 112 -10.85 12.75 4.11
N GLN A 113 -10.18 12.22 3.09
CA GLN A 113 -9.29 13.01 2.23
C GLN A 113 -10.06 14.09 1.48
N ASP A 114 -11.22 13.76 0.92
CA ASP A 114 -12.07 14.70 0.19
C ASP A 114 -12.62 15.81 1.10
N MET A 115 -13.03 15.47 2.33
CA MET A 115 -13.37 16.48 3.33
C MET A 115 -12.20 17.40 3.65
N HIS A 116 -10.97 16.87 3.77
CA HIS A 116 -9.81 17.68 4.09
C HIS A 116 -9.45 18.61 2.93
N ALA A 117 -9.49 18.11 1.68
CA ALA A 117 -9.29 18.92 0.49
C ALA A 117 -10.35 20.04 0.38
N SER A 118 -11.62 19.72 0.62
CA SER A 118 -12.72 20.70 0.63
C SER A 118 -12.53 21.75 1.72
N SER A 119 -12.08 21.35 2.91
CA SER A 119 -11.79 22.27 4.01
C SER A 119 -10.65 23.23 3.66
N ILE A 120 -9.58 22.75 3.00
CA ILE A 120 -8.48 23.60 2.54
C ILE A 120 -8.96 24.58 1.47
N GLN A 121 -9.78 24.11 0.53
CA GLN A 121 -10.34 24.96 -0.53
C GLN A 121 -11.26 26.04 0.04
N GLN A 122 -12.09 25.71 1.05
CA GLN A 122 -12.94 26.67 1.74
C GLN A 122 -12.11 27.70 2.52
N GLN A 123 -10.99 27.28 3.13
CA GLN A 123 -10.08 28.19 3.81
C GLN A 123 -9.37 29.15 2.83
N GLN A 124 -9.00 28.68 1.63
CA GLN A 124 -8.44 29.55 0.59
C GLN A 124 -9.47 30.58 0.07
N GLN A 125 -10.74 30.20 -0.09
CA GLN A 125 -11.78 31.15 -0.49
C GLN A 125 -11.98 32.28 0.54
N GLN A 126 -11.91 31.98 1.84
CA GLN A 126 -12.00 33.02 2.88
C GLN A 126 -10.82 34.00 2.83
N GLN A 127 -9.61 33.54 2.49
CA GLN A 127 -8.46 34.45 2.35
C GLN A 127 -8.62 35.38 1.13
N GLN A 128 -9.15 34.90 0.00
CA GLN A 128 -9.37 35.76 -1.17
C GLN A 128 -10.41 36.86 -0.90
N GLN A 129 -11.45 36.60 -0.10
CA GLN A 129 -12.42 37.64 0.25
C GLN A 129 -11.83 38.74 1.14
N GLN A 130 -10.92 38.42 2.05
CA GLN A 130 -10.22 39.44 2.84
C GLN A 130 -9.30 40.30 1.97
N GLN A 131 -8.62 39.70 0.98
CA GLN A 131 -7.76 40.45 0.06
C GLN A 131 -8.57 41.48 -0.78
N GLN A 132 -9.77 41.10 -1.25
CA GLN A 132 -10.62 42.01 -2.03
C GLN A 132 -11.19 43.16 -1.20
N GLN A 133 -11.43 42.98 0.10
CA GLN A 133 -11.84 44.08 0.99
C GLN A 133 -10.69 45.07 1.19
N ILE A 134 -9.46 44.58 1.37
CA ILE A 134 -8.27 45.44 1.51
C ILE A 134 -8.01 46.23 0.22
N ASP A 135 -8.15 45.61 -0.96
CA ASP A 135 -7.95 46.30 -2.23
C ASP A 135 -9.07 47.31 -2.54
N SER A 136 -10.33 46.99 -2.20
CA SER A 136 -11.47 47.87 -2.45
C SER A 136 -11.41 49.16 -1.63
N GLU A 137 -10.95 49.09 -0.37
CA GLU A 137 -10.77 50.27 0.48
C GLU A 137 -9.62 51.20 0.00
N SER A 138 -8.69 50.67 -0.80
CA SER A 138 -7.54 51.46 -1.31
C SER A 138 -7.84 52.33 -2.55
N SER A 139 -9.04 52.19 -3.13
CA SER A 139 -9.38 52.70 -4.47
C SER A 139 -10.28 53.95 -4.51
N SER A 140 -10.74 54.47 -3.37
CA SER A 140 -11.71 55.59 -3.31
C SER A 140 -11.10 56.99 -3.21
N SER A 141 -9.79 57.16 -3.39
CA SER A 141 -9.11 58.45 -3.26
C SER A 141 -8.37 58.84 -4.55
N THR A 142 -9.04 59.66 -5.37
CA THR A 142 -8.53 60.81 -6.15
C THR A 142 -9.17 60.94 -7.53
N GLY A 143 -10.26 61.70 -7.56
CA GLY A 143 -10.75 62.33 -8.78
C GLY A 143 -9.97 63.60 -9.11
N ALA A 144 -9.69 63.77 -10.40
CA ALA A 144 -9.47 65.02 -11.13
C ALA A 144 -8.18 65.83 -10.90
N VAL A 145 -7.17 65.66 -11.78
CA VAL A 145 -6.59 66.74 -12.63
C VAL A 145 -5.96 66.10 -13.89
N ARG A 146 -6.34 66.55 -15.09
CA ARG A 146 -6.01 65.92 -16.39
C ARG A 146 -4.68 66.42 -16.98
N ALA A 147 -4.11 65.58 -17.85
CA ALA A 147 -3.01 65.77 -18.80
C ALA A 147 -1.56 65.67 -18.27
N ALA A 148 -1.14 66.40 -17.24
CA ALA A 148 0.22 66.20 -16.66
C ALA A 148 0.28 65.01 -15.67
N HIS A 149 -0.88 64.55 -15.21
CA HIS A 149 -1.03 63.51 -14.20
C HIS A 149 -0.89 62.09 -14.78
N ALA A 150 -0.96 61.90 -16.10
CA ALA A 150 -0.90 60.56 -16.72
C ALA A 150 0.46 59.87 -16.48
N THR A 151 1.56 60.59 -16.64
CA THR A 151 2.91 60.05 -16.37
C THR A 151 3.14 59.82 -14.89
N ALA A 152 2.68 60.75 -14.03
CA ALA A 152 2.78 60.61 -12.57
C ALA A 152 1.90 59.47 -12.01
N VAL A 153 0.73 59.21 -12.60
CA VAL A 153 -0.14 58.08 -12.24
C VAL A 153 0.48 56.77 -12.69
N SER A 154 1.05 56.68 -13.90
CA SER A 154 1.77 55.47 -14.32
C SER A 154 2.93 55.13 -13.37
N VAL A 155 3.69 56.11 -12.88
CA VAL A 155 4.76 55.86 -11.90
C VAL A 155 4.19 55.42 -10.54
N ARG A 156 3.06 55.98 -10.09
CA ARG A 156 2.40 55.55 -8.84
C ARG A 156 1.79 54.15 -8.94
N VAL A 157 1.19 53.81 -10.06
CA VAL A 157 0.63 52.48 -10.34
C VAL A 157 1.77 51.45 -10.43
N ALA A 158 2.87 51.77 -11.12
CA ALA A 158 4.05 50.92 -11.17
C ALA A 158 4.67 50.70 -9.77
N ARG A 159 4.74 51.75 -8.94
CA ARG A 159 5.20 51.62 -7.54
C ARG A 159 4.26 50.78 -6.67
N ARG A 160 2.94 50.93 -6.82
CA ARG A 160 1.97 50.08 -6.11
C ARG A 160 2.05 48.63 -6.56
N ALA A 161 2.19 48.37 -7.86
CA ALA A 161 2.37 47.02 -8.39
C ALA A 161 3.67 46.38 -7.87
N ALA A 162 4.78 47.13 -7.85
CA ALA A 162 6.04 46.66 -7.28
C ALA A 162 5.92 46.36 -5.77
N ALA A 163 5.29 47.25 -5.00
CA ALA A 163 5.06 47.03 -3.57
C ALA A 163 4.13 45.84 -3.29
N ALA A 164 3.10 45.62 -4.12
CA ALA A 164 2.22 44.46 -4.02
C ALA A 164 2.95 43.16 -4.35
N GLN A 165 3.86 43.19 -5.33
CA GLN A 165 4.70 42.04 -5.65
C GLN A 165 5.66 41.70 -4.49
N GLU A 166 6.32 42.70 -3.89
CA GLU A 166 7.16 42.51 -2.71
C GLU A 166 6.36 41.94 -1.52
N GLN A 167 5.13 42.41 -1.30
CA GLN A 167 4.26 41.84 -0.26
C GLN A 167 3.90 40.37 -0.55
N CYS A 168 3.62 40.03 -1.81
CA CYS A 168 3.30 38.67 -2.21
C CYS A 168 4.51 37.73 -2.02
N GLU A 169 5.71 38.17 -2.40
CA GLU A 169 6.95 37.43 -2.18
C GLU A 169 7.27 37.25 -0.69
N GLN A 170 7.07 38.29 0.13
CA GLN A 170 7.21 38.19 1.58
C GLN A 170 6.23 37.20 2.19
N LEU A 171 4.97 37.20 1.75
CA LEU A 171 3.94 36.30 2.25
C LEU A 171 4.23 34.84 1.84
N MET A 172 4.73 34.64 0.62
CA MET A 172 5.17 33.32 0.14
C MET A 172 6.38 32.80 0.93
N GLN A 173 7.38 33.65 1.21
CA GLN A 173 8.51 33.28 2.06
C GLN A 173 8.06 32.93 3.49
N GLN A 174 7.13 33.70 4.05
CA GLN A 174 6.61 33.45 5.40
C GLN A 174 5.85 32.11 5.47
N GLN A 175 5.08 31.77 4.43
CA GLN A 175 4.39 30.49 4.33
C GLN A 175 5.38 29.32 4.21
N GLN A 176 6.46 29.50 3.45
CA GLN A 176 7.49 28.46 3.28
C GLN A 176 8.26 28.20 4.59
N GLN A 177 8.53 29.23 5.39
CA GLN A 177 9.13 29.07 6.73
C GLN A 177 8.21 28.33 7.70
N GLN A 178 6.90 28.61 7.69
CA GLN A 178 5.96 27.85 8.53
C GLN A 178 5.91 26.36 8.19
N GLN A 179 5.98 26.00 6.89
CA GLN A 179 6.03 24.59 6.50
C GLN A 179 7.30 23.88 6.99
N GLN A 180 8.47 24.54 6.93
CA GLN A 180 9.70 23.94 7.46
C GLN A 180 9.65 23.73 8.97
N GLN A 181 9.08 24.67 9.74
CA GLN A 181 8.91 24.47 11.18
C GLN A 181 7.97 23.31 11.51
N GLN A 182 6.88 23.13 10.76
CA GLN A 182 6.01 21.96 10.96
C GLN A 182 6.73 20.64 10.67
N GLN A 183 7.55 20.56 9.61
CA GLN A 183 8.32 19.34 9.35
C GLN A 183 9.35 19.04 10.45
N GLN A 184 10.03 20.06 10.98
CA GLN A 184 10.97 19.85 12.09
C GLN A 184 10.28 19.39 13.37
N GLN A 185 9.11 19.94 13.72
CA GLN A 185 8.34 19.44 14.86
C GLN A 185 7.87 17.99 14.67
N GLN A 186 7.50 17.61 13.45
CA GLN A 186 7.11 16.23 13.17
C GLN A 186 8.30 15.25 13.32
N GLN A 187 9.50 15.64 12.88
CA GLN A 187 10.69 14.82 13.10
C GLN A 187 11.07 14.71 14.58
N GLN A 188 11.01 15.81 15.35
CA GLN A 188 11.27 15.73 16.78
C GLN A 188 10.24 14.86 17.52
N GLN A 189 8.96 14.90 17.14
CA GLN A 189 7.97 14.00 17.72
C GLN A 189 8.20 12.53 17.34
N GLN A 190 8.72 12.24 16.15
CA GLN A 190 9.12 10.87 15.82
C GLN A 190 10.34 10.40 16.61
N GLN A 191 11.35 11.25 16.81
CA GLN A 191 12.51 10.87 17.63
C GLN A 191 12.12 10.67 19.09
N GLN A 192 11.31 11.56 19.67
CA GLN A 192 10.84 11.37 21.04
C GLN A 192 9.90 10.17 21.20
N GLN A 193 9.09 9.81 20.20
CA GLN A 193 8.32 8.56 20.23
C GLN A 193 9.22 7.33 20.12
N ARG A 194 10.34 7.43 19.39
CA ARG A 194 11.30 6.32 19.26
C ARG A 194 12.12 6.11 20.54
N GLU A 195 12.45 7.18 21.27
CA GLU A 195 13.17 7.08 22.56
C GLU A 195 12.27 6.76 23.76
N GLN A 196 10.95 7.01 23.69
CA GLN A 196 10.01 6.68 24.76
C GLN A 196 9.34 5.31 24.62
N LEU A 197 9.59 4.54 23.55
CA LEU A 197 9.12 3.16 23.50
C LEU A 197 10.05 2.31 24.40
N PRO A 198 9.56 1.79 25.55
CA PRO A 198 10.40 0.99 26.44
C PRO A 198 10.94 -0.22 25.67
N PRO A 199 12.24 -0.54 25.76
CA PRO A 199 12.85 -1.70 25.11
C PRO A 199 12.46 -3.03 25.79
N GLU A 200 11.18 -3.22 26.07
CA GLU A 200 10.64 -4.38 26.78
C GLU A 200 9.71 -5.24 25.90
N MET A 201 10.06 -5.37 24.62
CA MET A 201 9.58 -6.49 23.82
C MET A 201 10.71 -7.48 23.60
N ASN A 202 10.38 -8.71 23.94
CA ASN A 202 11.24 -9.89 23.92
C ASN A 202 12.05 -9.90 22.61
N PRO A 203 13.37 -9.59 22.64
CA PRO A 203 14.16 -9.30 21.43
C PRO A 203 14.22 -10.49 20.47
N HIS A 204 13.82 -11.67 20.93
CA HIS A 204 13.69 -12.87 20.11
C HIS A 204 12.49 -12.84 19.15
N ARG A 205 11.36 -12.22 19.53
CA ARG A 205 10.16 -12.14 18.69
C ARG A 205 10.32 -11.12 17.56
N ASP A 206 10.96 -9.99 17.86
CA ASP A 206 11.19 -8.94 16.86
C ASP A 206 12.17 -9.42 15.80
N LYS A 207 13.22 -10.16 16.19
CA LYS A 207 14.16 -10.81 15.24
C LYS A 207 13.47 -11.79 14.30
N GLN A 208 12.50 -12.57 14.79
CA GLN A 208 11.77 -13.50 13.92
C GLN A 208 10.84 -12.78 12.96
N PHE A 209 10.16 -11.73 13.42
CA PHE A 209 9.33 -10.89 12.56
C PHE A 209 10.17 -10.19 11.48
N GLU A 210 11.32 -9.64 11.86
CA GLU A 210 12.28 -9.01 10.96
C GLU A 210 12.85 -10.02 9.95
N THR A 211 13.18 -11.25 10.39
CA THR A 211 13.62 -12.33 9.50
C THR A 211 12.55 -12.70 8.47
N LEU A 212 11.28 -12.75 8.88
CA LEU A 212 10.17 -13.03 7.98
C LEU A 212 9.97 -11.89 6.96
N LEU A 213 10.09 -10.64 7.39
CA LEU A 213 10.06 -9.47 6.50
C LEU A 213 11.22 -9.49 5.48
N GLN A 214 12.45 -9.78 5.95
CA GLN A 214 13.61 -9.93 5.07
C GLN A 214 13.42 -11.05 4.05
N ARG A 215 12.89 -12.21 4.47
CA ARG A 215 12.57 -13.32 3.55
C ARG A 215 11.51 -12.93 2.54
N LEU A 216 10.47 -12.20 2.95
CA LEU A 216 9.43 -11.74 2.05
C LEU A 216 9.99 -10.79 0.98
N ASN A 217 10.83 -9.85 1.38
CA ASN A 217 11.51 -8.94 0.45
C ASN A 217 12.40 -9.70 -0.53
N ALA A 218 13.17 -10.67 -0.04
CA ALA A 218 14.00 -11.53 -0.90
C ALA A 218 13.16 -12.36 -1.90
N HIS A 219 11.96 -12.83 -1.50
CA HIS A 219 11.06 -13.51 -2.42
C HIS A 219 10.50 -12.57 -3.50
N MET A 220 10.15 -11.33 -3.15
CA MET A 220 9.70 -10.34 -4.13
C MET A 220 10.79 -10.03 -5.17
N GLU A 221 12.04 -9.86 -4.74
CA GLU A 221 13.16 -9.66 -5.67
C GLU A 221 13.39 -10.87 -6.57
N LYS A 222 13.30 -12.10 -6.04
CA LYS A 222 13.41 -13.34 -6.84
C LYS A 222 12.30 -13.45 -7.89
N ILE A 223 11.07 -13.10 -7.54
CA ILE A 223 9.94 -13.11 -8.49
C ILE A 223 10.19 -12.15 -9.66
N ALA A 224 10.78 -10.97 -9.39
CA ALA A 224 11.11 -10.00 -10.44
C ALA A 224 12.19 -10.51 -11.40
N GLN A 225 13.08 -11.40 -10.94
CA GLN A 225 14.21 -11.94 -11.72
C GLN A 225 13.88 -13.27 -12.42
N GLN A 226 12.86 -14.02 -11.98
CA GLN A 226 12.53 -15.34 -12.50
C GLN A 226 11.72 -15.29 -13.81
N GLN A 227 12.22 -15.98 -14.83
CA GLN A 227 11.53 -16.17 -16.11
C GLN A 227 10.85 -17.54 -16.24
N ASN A 228 11.31 -18.53 -15.48
CA ASN A 228 10.75 -19.89 -15.49
C ASN A 228 9.49 -19.96 -14.64
N VAL A 229 8.38 -20.42 -15.23
CA VAL A 229 7.07 -20.54 -14.58
C VAL A 229 7.09 -21.53 -13.41
N ALA A 230 7.86 -22.61 -13.49
CA ALA A 230 7.97 -23.59 -12.40
C ALA A 230 8.63 -22.98 -11.15
N ASP A 231 9.73 -22.25 -11.35
CA ASP A 231 10.43 -21.55 -10.27
C ASP A 231 9.60 -20.40 -9.69
N LEU A 232 8.84 -19.70 -10.56
CA LEU A 232 7.92 -18.65 -10.17
C LEU A 232 6.80 -19.17 -9.27
N ALA A 233 6.22 -20.33 -9.61
CA ALA A 233 5.19 -20.98 -8.80
C ALA A 233 5.73 -21.42 -7.43
N ALA A 234 6.95 -21.99 -7.39
CA ALA A 234 7.61 -22.36 -6.15
C ALA A 234 7.91 -21.13 -5.26
N THR A 235 8.43 -20.05 -5.84
CA THR A 235 8.70 -18.81 -5.11
C THR A 235 7.41 -18.15 -4.61
N ALA A 236 6.33 -18.17 -5.40
CA ALA A 236 5.02 -17.66 -4.99
C ALA A 236 4.44 -18.48 -3.81
N ALA A 237 4.59 -19.81 -3.82
CA ALA A 237 4.18 -20.65 -2.71
C ALA A 237 4.97 -20.35 -1.42
N ALA A 238 6.29 -20.17 -1.53
CA ALA A 238 7.14 -19.77 -0.41
C ALA A 238 6.81 -18.37 0.13
N MET A 239 6.53 -17.42 -0.76
CA MET A 239 6.06 -16.07 -0.41
C MET A 239 4.74 -16.13 0.35
N LYS A 240 3.78 -16.94 -0.10
CA LYS A 240 2.50 -17.16 0.59
C LYS A 240 2.72 -17.71 2.01
N GLY A 241 3.58 -18.71 2.18
CA GLY A 241 3.91 -19.26 3.50
C GLY A 241 4.50 -18.21 4.45
N THR A 242 5.40 -17.36 3.92
CA THR A 242 6.02 -16.27 4.68
C THR A 242 4.99 -15.21 5.09
N ALA A 243 4.09 -14.82 4.18
CA ALA A 243 3.02 -13.87 4.43
C ALA A 243 2.02 -14.37 5.49
N VAL A 244 1.67 -15.66 5.45
CA VAL A 244 0.84 -16.30 6.49
C VAL A 244 1.54 -16.25 7.84
N GLY A 245 2.84 -16.55 7.90
CA GLY A 245 3.64 -16.44 9.12
C GLY A 245 3.63 -15.04 9.73
N LEU A 246 3.80 -14.00 8.89
CA LEU A 246 3.69 -12.59 9.32
C LEU A 246 2.29 -12.27 9.86
N CYS A 247 1.23 -12.71 9.17
CA CYS A 247 -0.14 -12.47 9.62
C CYS A 247 -0.43 -13.10 10.99
N THR A 248 0.00 -14.35 11.20
CA THR A 248 -0.14 -15.03 12.49
C THR A 248 0.57 -14.26 13.61
N ARG A 249 1.80 -13.78 13.37
CA ARG A 249 2.53 -12.98 14.35
C ARG A 249 1.85 -11.65 14.69
N VAL A 250 1.32 -10.95 13.70
CA VAL A 250 0.55 -9.70 13.93
C VAL A 250 -0.70 -9.98 14.75
N GLN A 251 -1.39 -11.10 14.51
CA GLN A 251 -2.56 -11.48 15.31
C GLN A 251 -2.18 -11.83 16.76
N GLU A 252 -1.10 -12.57 16.99
CA GLU A 252 -0.58 -12.83 18.33
C GLU A 252 -0.24 -11.52 19.07
N TYR A 253 0.40 -10.58 18.39
CA TYR A 253 0.73 -9.27 18.94
C TYR A 253 -0.53 -8.50 19.37
N LYS A 254 -1.56 -8.49 18.52
CA LYS A 254 -2.85 -7.88 18.83
C LYS A 254 -3.51 -8.54 20.04
N ARG A 255 -3.46 -9.88 20.14
CA ARG A 255 -4.01 -10.62 21.29
C ARG A 255 -3.29 -10.26 22.59
N MET A 256 -1.96 -10.21 22.58
CA MET A 256 -1.18 -9.82 23.77
C MET A 256 -1.49 -8.39 24.23
N HIS A 257 -1.60 -7.44 23.30
CA HIS A 257 -1.96 -6.06 23.64
C HIS A 257 -3.40 -5.92 24.10
N ALA A 258 -4.32 -6.73 23.57
CA ALA A 258 -5.69 -6.77 24.06
C ALA A 258 -5.74 -7.29 25.51
N ALA A 259 -4.99 -8.36 25.83
CA ALA A 259 -4.91 -8.91 27.19
C ALA A 259 -4.37 -7.88 28.19
N LYS A 260 -3.26 -7.19 27.88
CA LYS A 260 -2.67 -6.13 28.72
C LYS A 260 -3.57 -4.91 28.94
N ARG A 261 -4.64 -4.72 28.17
CA ARG A 261 -5.59 -3.61 28.36
C ARG A 261 -6.71 -3.93 29.35
N HIS A 262 -6.88 -5.20 29.69
CA HIS A 262 -7.90 -5.67 30.62
C HIS A 262 -7.36 -5.92 32.04
N GLU A 263 -6.04 -5.83 32.22
CA GLU A 263 -5.35 -5.71 33.51
C GLU A 263 -5.22 -4.23 33.89
#